data_AF-A0A1F8NID0-F1
#
_entry.id   AF-A0A1F8NID0-F1
#
_cell.length_a   1.000
_cell.length_b   1.000
_cell.length_c   1.000
_cell.angle_alpha   90.00
_cell.angle_beta   90.00
_cell.angle_gamma   90.00
#
_symmetry.space_group_name_H-M   'P 1'
#
loop_
_entity.id
_entity.type
_entity.pdbx_description
1 polymer ?
#
loop_
_entity_poly.entity_id
_entity_poly.type
_entity_poly.pdbx_seq_one_letter_code
_entity_poly.pdbx_strand_id
1 'polypeptide(L)'
;MLVGLLAATAAAAIPPDFSKFVAPLSGRNEVPARETNARGVALFTLDEGAGELTYMLIVANIENVVASHIHCGLAGVNAPVGVTLFIGPAGTGRLDGILAQGTAMAPDSGNGCDWATLGDVAAAIMAGRAYVNVHTNDGVAPANTGPGDFPGGEIRGQIRVAGPR
;
A
#
# COMPACT_ATOMS: atom_id res chain seq x y z
N MET A 1 -18.82 52.64 33.03
CA MET A 1 -17.84 51.56 32.78
C MET A 1 -18.55 50.51 31.94
N LEU A 2 -18.36 50.53 30.63
CA LEU A 2 -19.03 49.63 29.69
C LEU A 2 -18.18 48.35 29.56
N VAL A 3 -18.75 47.19 29.91
CA VAL A 3 -18.09 45.89 29.71
C VAL A 3 -18.51 45.37 28.33
N GLY A 4 -17.57 45.36 27.39
CA GLY A 4 -17.75 44.73 26.08
C GLY A 4 -17.63 43.22 26.18
N LEU A 5 -18.69 42.51 25.81
CA LEU A 5 -18.70 41.05 25.75
C LEU A 5 -18.06 40.62 24.41
N LEU A 6 -16.81 40.16 24.44
CA LEU A 6 -16.23 39.45 23.30
C LEU A 6 -16.86 38.05 23.23
N ALA A 7 -17.72 37.83 22.23
CA ALA A 7 -18.13 36.48 21.86
C ALA A 7 -16.99 35.83 21.07
N ALA A 8 -16.23 34.94 21.71
CA ALA A 8 -15.32 34.05 21.01
C ALA A 8 -16.15 33.00 20.27
N THR A 9 -16.22 33.08 18.95
CA THR A 9 -16.75 31.99 18.13
C THR A 9 -15.73 30.86 18.16
N ALA A 10 -16.03 29.77 18.86
CA ALA A 10 -15.29 28.53 18.71
C ALA A 10 -15.51 28.03 17.27
N ALA A 11 -14.44 27.95 16.48
CA ALA A 11 -14.49 27.19 15.24
C ALA A 11 -14.72 25.73 15.61
N ALA A 12 -15.81 25.13 15.10
CA ALA A 12 -16.01 23.70 15.22
C ALA A 12 -14.84 23.01 14.50
N ALA A 13 -14.10 22.15 15.22
CA ALA A 13 -13.12 21.29 14.58
C ALA A 13 -13.86 20.41 13.57
N ILE A 14 -13.47 20.50 12.30
CA ILE A 14 -13.92 19.53 11.29
C ILE A 14 -13.39 18.18 11.78
N PRO A 15 -14.25 17.20 12.08
CA PRO A 15 -13.76 15.88 12.45
C PRO A 15 -12.88 15.37 11.30
N PRO A 16 -11.69 14.83 11.60
CA PRO A 16 -10.80 14.29 10.57
C PRO A 16 -11.56 13.26 9.72
N ASP A 17 -11.52 13.45 8.41
CA ASP A 17 -12.05 12.46 7.46
C ASP A 17 -11.01 11.34 7.34
N PHE A 18 -11.33 10.20 7.97
CA PHE A 18 -10.48 9.02 7.97
C PHE A 18 -11.05 7.99 7.01
N SER A 19 -10.29 7.69 5.95
CA SER A 19 -10.62 6.58 5.05
C SER A 19 -9.79 5.35 5.39
N LYS A 20 -10.46 4.21 5.56
CA LYS A 20 -9.80 2.91 5.79
C LYS A 20 -9.80 2.08 4.52
N PHE A 21 -8.66 1.47 4.19
CA PHE A 21 -8.53 0.59 3.04
C PHE A 21 -7.88 -0.74 3.40
N VAL A 22 -8.14 -1.75 2.59
CA VAL A 22 -7.58 -3.09 2.72
C VAL A 22 -7.25 -3.68 1.35
N ALA A 23 -6.16 -4.43 1.27
CA ALA A 23 -5.81 -5.26 0.13
C ALA A 23 -5.41 -6.66 0.61
N PRO A 24 -6.24 -7.69 0.44
CA PRO A 24 -5.82 -9.08 0.58
C PRO A 24 -4.97 -9.49 -0.63
N LEU A 25 -3.77 -10.03 -0.39
CA LEU A 25 -2.80 -10.37 -1.42
C LEU A 25 -2.68 -11.89 -1.61
N SER A 26 -2.58 -12.32 -2.87
CA SER A 26 -2.32 -13.71 -3.23
C SER A 26 -1.56 -13.82 -4.56
N GLY A 27 -0.86 -14.93 -4.78
CA GLY A 27 -0.17 -15.18 -6.05
C GLY A 27 -1.11 -15.36 -7.24
N ARG A 28 -2.36 -15.78 -6.99
CA ARG A 28 -3.39 -15.90 -8.05
C ARG A 28 -3.79 -14.57 -8.68
N ASN A 29 -3.54 -13.46 -7.98
CA ASN A 29 -3.83 -12.12 -8.48
C ASN A 29 -2.66 -11.52 -9.28
N GLU A 30 -1.50 -12.17 -9.33
CA GLU A 30 -0.37 -11.71 -10.14
C GLU A 30 -0.65 -11.87 -11.63
N VAL A 31 0.14 -11.15 -12.44
CA VAL A 31 0.08 -11.21 -13.89
C VAL A 31 1.49 -11.43 -14.45
N PRO A 32 1.82 -12.67 -14.87
CA PRO A 32 1.01 -13.90 -14.78
C PRO A 32 0.82 -14.38 -13.33
N ALA A 33 -0.21 -15.20 -13.11
CA ALA A 33 -0.48 -15.80 -11.79
C ALA A 33 0.71 -16.64 -11.32
N ARG A 34 0.96 -16.63 -10.01
CA ARG A 34 2.04 -17.38 -9.36
C ARG A 34 1.47 -18.54 -8.53
N GLU A 35 2.03 -19.72 -8.76
CA GLU A 35 1.81 -20.90 -7.91
C GLU A 35 2.69 -20.77 -6.66
N THR A 36 2.10 -20.23 -5.59
CA THR A 36 2.76 -20.04 -4.29
C THR A 36 1.73 -20.15 -3.16
N ASN A 37 2.18 -20.54 -1.98
CA ASN A 37 1.39 -20.50 -0.74
C ASN A 37 1.47 -19.14 -0.03
N ALA A 38 2.30 -18.22 -0.55
CA ALA A 38 2.44 -16.88 -0.04
C ALA A 38 1.11 -16.14 -0.07
N ARG A 39 0.85 -15.38 0.99
CA ARG A 39 -0.34 -14.55 1.16
C ARG A 39 0.00 -13.33 1.98
N GLY A 40 -0.82 -12.30 1.86
CA GLY A 40 -0.65 -11.10 2.66
C GLY A 40 -1.93 -10.31 2.84
N VAL A 41 -1.86 -9.31 3.71
CA VAL A 41 -2.88 -8.26 3.82
C VAL A 41 -2.17 -6.94 4.07
N ALA A 42 -2.51 -5.93 3.27
CA ALA A 42 -2.16 -4.55 3.53
C ALA A 42 -3.38 -3.83 4.09
N LEU A 43 -3.18 -3.09 5.18
CA LEU A 43 -4.17 -2.25 5.83
C LEU A 43 -3.69 -0.80 5.75
N PHE A 44 -4.60 0.11 5.45
CA PHE A 44 -4.31 1.53 5.33
C PHE A 44 -5.34 2.37 6.06
N THR A 45 -4.88 3.46 6.65
CA THR A 45 -5.71 4.56 7.15
C THR A 45 -5.17 5.85 6.55
N LEU A 46 -5.98 6.53 5.75
CA LEU A 46 -5.71 7.88 5.28
C LEU A 46 -6.35 8.87 6.25
N ASP A 47 -5.54 9.77 6.80
CA ASP A 47 -5.99 11.00 7.44
C ASP A 47 -5.94 12.12 6.40
N GLU A 48 -7.10 12.54 5.88
CA GLU A 48 -7.15 13.60 4.87
C GLU A 48 -6.79 14.97 5.44
N GLY A 49 -7.06 15.20 6.73
CA GLY A 49 -6.74 16.46 7.40
C GLY A 49 -5.25 16.64 7.63
N ALA A 50 -4.57 15.56 8.00
CA ALA A 50 -3.11 15.55 8.18
C ALA A 50 -2.34 15.29 6.86
N GLY A 51 -3.00 14.73 5.84
CA GLY A 51 -2.35 14.31 4.61
C GLY A 51 -1.41 13.13 4.85
N GLU A 52 -1.83 12.15 5.65
CA GLU A 52 -1.00 11.02 6.08
C GLU A 52 -1.65 9.67 5.73
N LEU A 53 -0.89 8.77 5.12
CA LEU A 53 -1.31 7.38 4.86
C LEU A 53 -0.53 6.45 5.78
N THR A 54 -1.14 6.07 6.90
CA THR A 54 -0.59 5.04 7.79
C THR A 54 -0.88 3.65 7.22
N TYR A 55 0.12 2.78 7.19
CA TYR A 55 -0.03 1.43 6.65
C TYR A 55 0.59 0.36 7.54
N MET A 56 0.06 -0.85 7.41
CA MET A 56 0.64 -2.08 7.94
C MET A 56 0.47 -3.19 6.90
N LEU A 57 1.59 -3.84 6.55
CA LEU A 57 1.66 -4.95 5.62
C LEU A 57 2.08 -6.21 6.36
N ILE A 58 1.20 -7.20 6.36
CA ILE A 58 1.40 -8.51 6.99
C ILE A 58 1.49 -9.55 5.87
N VAL A 59 2.46 -10.45 5.97
CA VAL A 59 2.67 -11.55 5.03
C VAL A 59 2.80 -12.88 5.77
N ALA A 60 2.55 -13.98 5.05
CA ALA A 60 2.74 -15.33 5.56
C ALA A 60 3.14 -16.28 4.43
N ASN A 61 3.92 -17.31 4.77
CA ASN A 61 4.46 -18.32 3.87
C ASN A 61 5.20 -17.72 2.66
N ILE A 62 5.96 -16.63 2.87
CA ILE A 62 6.74 -15.96 1.82
C ILE A 62 8.20 -15.93 2.22
N GLU A 63 9.10 -15.89 1.24
CA GLU A 63 10.54 -15.87 1.45
C GLU A 63 11.20 -14.78 0.60
N ASN A 64 12.36 -14.30 1.03
CA ASN A 64 13.25 -13.42 0.28
C ASN A 64 12.56 -12.15 -0.27
N VAL A 65 11.71 -11.52 0.54
CA VAL A 65 11.03 -10.28 0.15
C VAL A 65 12.04 -9.16 -0.04
N VAL A 66 11.98 -8.50 -1.21
CA VAL A 66 12.88 -7.40 -1.57
C VAL A 66 12.17 -6.07 -1.73
N ALA A 67 10.88 -6.06 -2.04
CA ALA A 67 10.12 -4.82 -2.17
C ALA A 67 8.62 -5.01 -1.96
N SER A 68 7.93 -3.94 -1.61
CA SER A 68 6.48 -3.85 -1.67
C SER A 68 6.05 -2.44 -2.07
N HIS A 69 5.03 -2.35 -2.92
CA HIS A 69 4.61 -1.08 -3.51
C HIS A 69 3.09 -0.98 -3.65
N ILE A 70 2.58 0.24 -3.70
CA ILE A 70 1.27 0.57 -4.30
C ILE A 70 1.49 0.96 -5.76
N HIS A 71 0.74 0.34 -6.66
CA HIS A 71 0.75 0.61 -8.10
C HIS A 71 -0.58 1.17 -8.58
N CYS A 72 -0.58 1.92 -9.68
CA CYS A 72 -1.76 2.58 -10.28
C CYS A 72 -2.46 1.76 -11.39
N GLY A 73 -2.77 0.49 -11.13
CA GLY A 73 -3.39 -0.41 -12.10
C GLY A 73 -4.78 -0.90 -11.72
N LEU A 74 -5.57 -1.23 -12.74
CA LEU A 74 -6.77 -2.05 -12.61
C LEU A 74 -6.38 -3.50 -12.28
N ALA A 75 -7.37 -4.27 -11.78
CA ALA A 75 -7.19 -5.69 -11.54
C ALA A 75 -6.77 -6.41 -12.84
N GLY A 76 -5.71 -7.22 -12.75
CA GLY A 76 -5.18 -7.95 -13.91
C GLY A 76 -4.30 -7.12 -14.85
N VAL A 77 -3.97 -5.86 -14.52
CA VAL A 77 -3.10 -5.01 -15.35
C VAL A 77 -1.84 -4.62 -14.57
N ASN A 78 -0.66 -4.86 -15.16
CA ASN A 78 0.61 -4.36 -14.62
C ASN A 78 0.70 -2.85 -14.83
N ALA A 79 1.08 -2.13 -13.78
CA ALA A 79 1.16 -0.67 -13.79
C ALA A 79 2.43 -0.15 -13.08
N PRO A 80 2.82 1.11 -13.30
CA PRO A 80 3.92 1.74 -12.60
C PRO A 80 3.74 1.78 -11.07
N VAL A 81 4.84 2.02 -10.37
CA VAL A 81 4.88 2.23 -8.91
C VAL A 81 4.47 3.67 -8.59
N GLY A 82 3.61 3.81 -7.58
CA GLY A 82 3.12 5.08 -7.03
C GLY A 82 3.65 5.39 -5.62
N VAL A 83 3.75 4.36 -4.77
CA VAL A 83 4.19 4.49 -3.37
C VAL A 83 5.03 3.28 -2.99
N THR A 84 6.17 3.50 -2.35
CA THR A 84 7.01 2.44 -1.80
C THR A 84 6.65 2.15 -0.34
N LEU A 85 6.37 0.88 -0.04
CA LEU A 85 6.00 0.40 1.30
C LEU A 85 7.14 -0.35 2.00
N PHE A 86 8.02 -1.00 1.22
CA PHE A 86 9.14 -1.76 1.75
C PHE A 86 10.24 -1.86 0.69
N ILE A 87 11.50 -1.82 1.13
CA ILE A 87 12.69 -2.19 0.36
C ILE A 87 13.62 -2.98 1.28
N GLY A 88 14.15 -4.09 0.79
CA GLY A 88 15.07 -4.96 1.52
C GLY A 88 16.07 -5.66 0.60
N PRO A 89 17.13 -6.28 1.17
CA PRO A 89 18.08 -7.05 0.39
C PRO A 89 17.48 -8.38 -0.09
N ALA A 90 18.05 -8.96 -1.15
CA ALA A 90 17.71 -10.29 -1.63
C ALA A 90 18.18 -11.39 -0.65
N GLY A 91 17.57 -12.57 -0.73
CA GLY A 91 18.01 -13.76 0.02
C GLY A 91 17.79 -13.67 1.54
N THR A 92 16.81 -12.90 2.01
CA THR A 92 16.51 -12.71 3.44
C THR A 92 15.85 -13.91 4.12
N GLY A 93 15.49 -14.95 3.35
CA GLY A 93 14.85 -16.15 3.86
C GLY A 93 13.38 -15.94 4.22
N ARG A 94 12.85 -16.84 5.03
CA ARG A 94 11.41 -16.93 5.34
C ARG A 94 10.91 -15.79 6.23
N LEU A 95 9.69 -15.31 5.92
CA LEU A 95 8.97 -14.31 6.70
C LEU A 95 7.51 -14.72 6.94
N ASP A 96 7.10 -14.61 8.20
CA ASP A 96 5.71 -14.75 8.66
C ASP A 96 5.44 -13.65 9.71
N GLY A 97 4.56 -12.71 9.39
CA GLY A 97 4.21 -11.59 10.29
C GLY A 97 4.20 -10.23 9.60
N ILE A 98 4.46 -9.17 10.37
CA ILE A 98 4.53 -7.80 9.85
C ILE A 98 5.80 -7.66 9.02
N LEU A 99 5.64 -7.43 7.71
CA LEU A 99 6.73 -7.10 6.80
C LEU A 99 7.15 -5.63 6.93
N ALA A 100 6.16 -4.74 6.95
CA ALA A 100 6.40 -3.31 7.06
C ALA A 100 5.22 -2.59 7.72
N GLN A 101 5.52 -1.51 8.43
CA GLN A 101 4.55 -0.57 8.95
C GLN A 101 5.16 0.83 8.91
N GLY A 102 4.35 1.84 8.64
CA GLY A 102 4.85 3.21 8.57
C GLY A 102 3.77 4.20 8.16
N THR A 103 4.20 5.44 7.96
CA THR A 103 3.36 6.54 7.49
C THR A 103 3.98 7.13 6.24
N ALA A 104 3.26 7.10 5.13
CA ALA A 104 3.62 7.87 3.95
C ALA A 104 3.00 9.28 4.08
N MET A 105 3.80 10.31 3.77
CA MET A 105 3.36 11.71 3.76
C MET A 105 3.04 12.20 2.34
N ALA A 106 3.47 11.45 1.32
CA ALA A 106 3.28 11.73 -0.09
C ALA A 106 3.50 10.45 -0.90
N PRO A 107 3.02 10.38 -2.15
CA PRO A 107 3.52 9.42 -3.14
C PRO A 107 5.03 9.57 -3.38
N ASP A 108 5.65 8.58 -4.01
CA ASP A 108 7.07 8.63 -4.31
C ASP A 108 7.37 9.81 -5.25
N SER A 109 8.48 10.52 -5.02
CA SER A 109 8.90 11.59 -5.92
C SER A 109 9.24 11.03 -7.31
N GLY A 110 8.63 11.60 -8.36
CA GLY A 110 8.80 11.10 -9.73
C GLY A 110 8.15 9.73 -9.97
N ASN A 111 7.15 9.35 -9.17
CA ASN A 111 6.40 8.12 -9.38
C ASN A 111 5.80 8.03 -10.78
N GLY A 112 5.60 6.81 -11.28
CA GLY A 112 5.08 6.58 -12.63
C GLY A 112 3.55 6.61 -12.73
N CYS A 113 2.86 7.06 -11.67
CA CYS A 113 1.41 7.08 -11.57
C CYS A 113 0.82 8.49 -11.72
N ASP A 114 1.68 9.49 -11.92
CA ASP A 114 1.32 10.91 -11.94
C ASP A 114 0.55 11.36 -10.67
N TRP A 115 0.75 10.65 -9.55
CA TRP A 115 0.15 11.00 -8.27
C TRP A 115 0.98 12.10 -7.61
N ALA A 116 0.36 13.25 -7.36
CA ALA A 116 1.01 14.38 -6.69
C ALA A 116 0.76 14.36 -5.17
N THR A 117 -0.37 13.81 -4.76
CA THR A 117 -0.85 13.82 -3.37
C THR A 117 -1.37 12.45 -2.95
N LEU A 118 -1.53 12.23 -1.65
CA LEU A 118 -2.21 11.04 -1.14
C LEU A 118 -3.72 11.04 -1.46
N GLY A 119 -4.30 12.21 -1.75
CA GLY A 119 -5.65 12.32 -2.31
C GLY A 119 -5.77 11.65 -3.68
N ASP A 120 -4.73 11.75 -4.53
CA ASP A 120 -4.71 11.05 -5.82
C ASP A 120 -4.66 9.52 -5.64
N VAL A 121 -3.89 9.06 -4.65
CA VAL A 121 -3.84 7.64 -4.27
C VAL A 121 -5.22 7.16 -3.81
N ALA A 122 -5.88 7.90 -2.91
CA ALA A 122 -7.24 7.58 -2.46
C ALA A 122 -8.26 7.59 -3.59
N ALA A 123 -8.21 8.59 -4.48
CA ALA A 123 -9.07 8.65 -5.66
C ALA A 123 -8.87 7.43 -6.56
N ALA A 124 -7.62 7.01 -6.77
CA ALA A 124 -7.32 5.79 -7.52
C ALA A 124 -7.82 4.52 -6.83
N ILE A 125 -7.68 4.41 -5.50
CA ILE A 125 -8.25 3.31 -4.71
C ILE A 125 -9.77 3.26 -4.88
N MET A 126 -10.46 4.39 -4.74
CA MET A 126 -11.92 4.47 -4.89
C MET A 126 -12.40 4.14 -6.30
N ALA A 127 -11.57 4.41 -7.32
CA ALA A 127 -11.82 4.03 -8.71
C ALA A 127 -11.45 2.57 -9.02
N GLY A 128 -10.93 1.80 -8.05
CA GLY A 128 -10.46 0.42 -8.28
C GLY A 128 -9.17 0.34 -9.12
N ARG A 129 -8.38 1.41 -9.13
CA ARG A 129 -7.16 1.60 -9.94
C ARG A 129 -5.87 1.60 -9.13
N ALA A 130 -5.88 1.02 -7.93
CA ALA A 130 -4.67 0.89 -7.11
C ALA A 130 -4.54 -0.48 -6.44
N TYR A 131 -3.37 -1.12 -6.57
CA TYR A 131 -3.10 -2.45 -5.99
C TYR A 131 -1.78 -2.46 -5.21
N VAL A 132 -1.67 -3.35 -4.21
CA VAL A 132 -0.40 -3.66 -3.55
C VAL A 132 0.24 -4.88 -4.19
N ASN A 133 1.56 -4.83 -4.36
CA ASN A 133 2.37 -5.97 -4.80
C ASN A 133 3.53 -6.21 -3.83
N VAL A 134 3.91 -7.46 -3.60
CA VAL A 134 5.12 -7.85 -2.87
C VAL A 134 6.03 -8.66 -3.78
N HIS A 135 7.28 -8.22 -3.89
CA HIS A 135 8.31 -8.77 -4.75
C HIS A 135 9.30 -9.62 -3.95
N THR A 136 9.73 -10.74 -4.52
CA THR A 136 10.70 -11.65 -3.90
C THR A 136 11.89 -11.92 -4.83
N ASN A 137 13.06 -12.17 -4.26
CA ASN A 137 14.28 -12.48 -5.02
C ASN A 137 15.29 -13.16 -4.08
N ASP A 138 15.69 -14.40 -4.40
CA ASP A 138 16.64 -15.18 -3.62
C ASP A 138 18.11 -14.77 -3.83
N GLY A 139 18.37 -13.88 -4.78
CA GLY A 139 19.70 -13.39 -5.15
C GLY A 139 20.45 -14.29 -6.14
N VAL A 140 19.80 -15.34 -6.66
CA VAL A 140 20.40 -16.34 -7.54
C VAL A 140 19.75 -16.28 -8.93
N ALA A 141 20.57 -16.34 -9.99
CA ALA A 141 20.06 -16.39 -11.35
C ALA A 141 19.86 -17.85 -11.83
N PRO A 142 18.87 -18.13 -12.70
CA PRO A 142 17.89 -17.20 -13.27
C PRO A 142 16.76 -16.88 -12.28
N ALA A 143 16.09 -15.74 -12.47
CA ALA A 143 14.90 -15.38 -11.70
C ALA A 143 13.65 -16.18 -12.15
N ASN A 144 12.58 -16.12 -11.35
CA ASN A 144 11.31 -16.83 -11.58
C ASN A 144 11.42 -18.35 -11.45
N THR A 145 12.27 -18.83 -10.55
CA THR A 145 12.48 -20.27 -10.31
C THR A 145 11.47 -20.91 -9.37
N GLY A 146 10.75 -20.09 -8.58
CA GLY A 146 9.70 -20.57 -7.68
C GLY A 146 9.35 -19.56 -6.58
N PRO A 147 8.52 -19.96 -5.60
CA PRO A 147 8.24 -19.16 -4.41
C PRO A 147 9.53 -18.65 -3.75
N GLY A 148 9.56 -17.36 -3.41
CA GLY A 148 10.75 -16.67 -2.93
C GLY A 148 11.68 -16.12 -4.02
N ASP A 149 11.36 -16.30 -5.30
CA ASP A 149 12.13 -15.75 -6.43
C ASP A 149 11.20 -15.27 -7.55
N PHE A 150 10.39 -14.25 -7.27
CA PHE A 150 9.59 -13.54 -8.28
C PHE A 150 9.83 -12.02 -8.24
N PRO A 151 10.90 -11.52 -8.90
CA PRO A 151 11.24 -10.09 -8.83
C PRO A 151 10.18 -9.16 -9.41
N GLY A 152 9.32 -9.66 -10.32
CA GLY A 152 8.18 -8.92 -10.85
C GLY A 152 6.94 -8.89 -9.95
N GLY A 153 6.92 -9.69 -8.87
CA GLY A 153 5.80 -9.84 -7.94
C GLY A 153 5.47 -11.30 -7.66
N GLU A 154 5.37 -11.64 -6.37
CA GLU A 154 4.93 -12.95 -5.89
C GLU A 154 3.46 -12.94 -5.43
N ILE A 155 3.02 -11.87 -4.77
CA ILE A 155 1.62 -11.71 -4.32
C ILE A 155 1.09 -10.29 -4.57
N ARG A 156 -0.15 -10.22 -5.06
CA ARG A 156 -0.86 -8.96 -5.37
C ARG A 156 -2.26 -8.91 -4.77
N GLY A 157 -2.72 -7.71 -4.44
CA GLY A 157 -4.11 -7.46 -4.05
C GLY A 157 -4.59 -6.07 -4.45
N GLN A 158 -5.78 -5.97 -5.05
CA GLN A 158 -6.42 -4.68 -5.28
C GLN A 158 -6.79 -4.04 -3.95
N ILE A 159 -6.50 -2.74 -3.80
CA ILE A 159 -6.89 -1.96 -2.62
C ILE A 159 -8.37 -1.58 -2.76
N ARG A 160 -9.12 -1.71 -1.67
CA ARG A 160 -10.54 -1.34 -1.59
C ARG A 160 -10.88 -0.72 -0.24
N VAL A 161 -11.98 0.01 -0.18
CA VAL A 161 -12.51 0.57 1.07
C VAL A 161 -12.82 -0.54 2.09
N ALA A 162 -12.49 -0.29 3.34
CA ALA A 162 -12.74 -1.17 4.48
C ALA A 162 -13.86 -0.59 5.36
N GLY A 163 -15.12 -1.00 5.10
CA GLY A 163 -16.31 -0.57 5.87
C GLY A 163 -17.11 0.58 5.22
N PRO A 164 -18.29 0.93 5.76
CA PRO A 164 -19.01 2.14 5.37
C PRO A 164 -18.26 3.39 5.87
N ARG A 165 -18.34 4.49 5.10
CA ARG A 165 -17.82 5.81 5.47
C ARG A 165 -18.53 6.36 6.71
#